data_AF-A0A662BX77-F1
#
_entry.id   AF-A0A662BX77-F1
#
_cell.length_a   1.000
_cell.length_b   1.000
_cell.length_c   1.000
_cell.angle_alpha   90.00
_cell.angle_beta   90.00
_cell.angle_gamma   90.00
#
_symmetry.space_group_name_H-M   'P 1'
#
loop_
_entity.id
_entity.type
_entity.pdbx_description
1 polymer ?
#
loop_
_entity_poly.entity_id
_entity_poly.type
_entity_poly.pdbx_seq_one_letter_code
_entity_poly.pdbx_strand_id
1 'polypeptide(L)' 'MKITYLGHASLSIEVAGKNIIVDPFISGNELAKDIDVDSLKADYILVTHAHEDHILDVETIAKRTGAKVVS' A
#
# COMPACT_ATOMS: atom_id res chain seq x y z
N MET A 1 10.42 -12.97 -6.43
CA MET A 1 9.16 -12.22 -6.35
C MET A 1 8.42 -12.71 -5.13
N LYS A 2 7.94 -11.81 -4.27
CA LYS A 2 7.15 -12.14 -3.09
C LYS A 2 5.95 -11.22 -3.06
N ILE A 3 4.77 -11.78 -2.81
CA ILE A 3 3.51 -11.06 -2.74
C ILE A 3 2.91 -11.35 -1.38
N THR A 4 2.56 -10.29 -0.65
CA THR A 4 1.91 -10.35 0.66
C THR A 4 0.52 -9.74 0.52
N TYR A 5 -0.50 -10.49 0.91
CA TYR A 5 -1.86 -9.97 1.02
C TYR A 5 -2.00 -9.23 2.35
N LEU A 6 -2.42 -7.96 2.31
CA LEU A 6 -2.53 -7.08 3.47
C LEU A 6 -3.99 -6.88 3.93
N GLY A 7 -4.95 -7.49 3.24
CA GLY A 7 -6.39 -7.33 3.51
C GLY A 7 -7.09 -6.52 2.42
N HIS A 8 -8.40 -6.75 2.25
CA HIS A 8 -9.25 -6.13 1.22
C HIS A 8 -8.65 -6.26 -0.20
N ALA A 9 -8.24 -5.15 -0.82
CA ALA A 9 -7.55 -5.10 -2.12
C ALA A 9 -6.05 -4.81 -1.97
N SER A 10 -5.55 -4.64 -0.74
CA SER A 10 -4.19 -4.20 -0.47
C SER A 10 -3.18 -5.33 -0.65
N LEU A 11 -2.15 -5.05 -1.46
CA LEU A 11 -1.04 -5.97 -1.71
C LEU A 11 0.30 -5.27 -1.47
N SER A 12 1.26 -5.99 -0.90
CA SER A 12 2.68 -5.62 -0.92
C SER A 12 3.44 -6.59 -1.80
N ILE A 13 4.17 -6.05 -2.78
CA ILE A 13 4.89 -6.81 -3.79
C ILE A 13 6.37 -6.44 -3.74
N GLU A 14 7.22 -7.43 -3.50
CA GLU A 14 8.67 -7.32 -3.58
C GLU A 14 9.15 -8.01 -4.87
N VAL A 15 9.67 -7.23 -5.81
CA VAL A 15 10.13 -7.72 -7.11
C VAL A 15 11.29 -6.89 -7.64
N ALA A 16 12.31 -7.54 -8.20
CA ALA A 16 13.48 -6.87 -8.81
C ALA A 16 14.15 -5.80 -7.90
N GLY A 17 14.18 -6.02 -6.59
CA GLY A 17 14.73 -5.07 -5.62
C GLY A 17 13.85 -3.83 -5.36
N LYS A 18 12.58 -3.88 -5.77
CA LYS A 18 11.57 -2.82 -5.59
C LYS A 18 10.41 -3.29 -4.73
N ASN A 19 9.84 -2.33 -4.01
CA ASN A 19 8.63 -2.51 -3.20
C ASN A 19 7.48 -1.77 -3.87
N ILE A 20 6.39 -2.48 -4.14
CA ILE A 20 5.17 -1.91 -4.72
C ILE A 20 4.04 -2.16 -3.74
N ILE A 21 3.24 -1.14 -3.46
CA ILE A 21 2.01 -1.29 -2.71
C ILE A 21 0.83 -1.02 -3.64
N VAL A 22 -0.17 -1.89 -3.60
CA VAL A 22 -1.41 -1.74 -4.36
C VAL A 22 -2.52 -1.38 -3.40
N ASP A 23 -3.33 -0.37 -3.72
CA ASP A 23 -4.56 0.02 -3.01
C ASP A 23 -4.43 0.00 -1.47
N PRO A 24 -3.55 0.82 -0.86
CA PRO A 24 -3.28 0.75 0.57
C PRO A 24 -4.46 1.28 1.40
N PHE A 25 -5.24 0.32 1.92
CA PHE A 25 -6.31 0.52 2.90
C PHE A 25 -6.04 -0.36 4.12
N ILE A 26 -5.25 0.19 5.02
CA ILE A 26 -4.71 -0.49 6.19
C ILE A 26 -5.23 0.17 7.47
N SER A 27 -5.07 1.49 7.62
CA SER A 27 -5.45 2.19 8.86
C SER A 27 -6.96 2.16 9.15
N GLY A 28 -7.79 2.04 8.11
CA GLY A 28 -9.24 1.89 8.21
C GLY A 28 -9.74 0.45 8.11
N ASN A 29 -8.85 -0.53 7.94
CA ASN A 29 -9.22 -1.93 7.75
C ASN A 29 -9.01 -2.73 9.04
N GLU A 30 -10.10 -3.07 9.71
CA GLU A 30 -10.09 -3.86 10.96
C GLU A 30 -9.37 -5.21 10.83
N LEU A 31 -9.37 -5.83 9.64
CA LEU A 31 -8.65 -7.08 9.39
C LEU A 31 -7.14 -6.87 9.20
N ALA A 32 -6.70 -5.63 9.02
CA ALA A 32 -5.32 -5.22 8.85
C ALA A 32 -4.76 -4.47 10.07
N LYS A 33 -5.51 -4.40 11.19
CA LYS A 33 -5.16 -3.63 12.39
C LYS A 33 -3.80 -3.94 13.02
N ASP A 34 -3.28 -5.15 12.77
CA ASP A 34 -1.98 -5.60 13.28
C ASP A 34 -0.81 -5.17 12.37
N ILE A 35 -1.10 -4.51 11.24
CA ILE A 35 -0.11 -3.99 10.29
C ILE A 35 0.15 -2.51 10.61
N ASP A 36 1.40 -2.22 10.96
CA ASP A 36 1.86 -0.84 11.08
C ASP A 36 2.05 -0.21 9.69
N VAL A 37 1.19 0.75 9.35
CA VAL A 37 1.26 1.55 8.11
C VAL A 37 2.61 2.24 7.95
N ASP A 38 3.25 2.63 9.06
CA ASP A 38 4.54 3.31 9.08
C ASP A 38 5.73 2.40 8.78
N SER A 39 5.55 1.09 8.93
CA SER A 39 6.56 0.09 8.57
C SER A 39 6.59 -0.26 7.07
N LEU A 40 5.52 0.07 6.33
CA LEU A 40 5.37 -0.31 4.93
C LEU A 40 6.39 0.38 4.02
N LYS A 41 7.05 -0.38 3.14
CA LYS A 41 7.99 0.15 2.15
C LYS A 41 7.30 0.28 0.79
N ALA A 42 7.55 1.38 0.11
CA ALA A 42 7.04 1.60 -1.25
C ALA A 42 8.02 2.43 -2.07
N ASP A 43 8.47 1.88 -3.19
CA ASP A 43 9.03 2.63 -4.33
C ASP A 43 7.90 3.13 -5.25
N TYR A 44 6.82 2.34 -5.37
CA TYR A 44 5.63 2.66 -6.15
C TYR A 44 4.36 2.36 -5.36
N ILE A 45 3.33 3.16 -5.60
CA ILE A 45 1.96 2.89 -5.15
C ILE A 45 1.07 2.82 -6.40
N LEU A 46 0.41 1.68 -6.59
CA LEU A 46 -0.55 1.45 -7.66
C LEU A 46 -1.95 1.63 -7.09
N VAL A 47 -2.76 2.49 -7.71
CA VAL A 47 -4.13 2.77 -7.28
C VAL A 47 -5.08 2.36 -8.40
N THR A 48 -5.99 1.43 -8.13
CA THR A 48 -6.95 0.96 -9.15
C THR A 48 -8.07 1.95 -9.40
N HIS A 49 -8.58 2.59 -8.35
CA HIS A 49 -9.59 3.65 -8.40
C HIS A 49 -9.64 4.42 -7.07
N ALA A 50 -10.41 5.50 -7.01
CA ALA A 50 -10.36 6.50 -5.93
C ALA A 50 -11.43 6.33 -4.84
N HIS A 51 -11.93 5.11 -4.59
CA HIS A 51 -12.74 4.87 -3.39
C HIS A 51 -11.86 4.79 -2.15
N GLU A 52 -12.42 5.15 -0.99
CA GLU A 52 -11.69 5.27 0.27
C GLU A 52 -11.01 3.96 0.69
N ASP A 53 -11.66 2.83 0.47
CA ASP A 53 -11.16 1.47 0.71
C ASP A 53 -10.00 1.05 -0.22
N HIS A 54 -9.53 1.95 -1.08
CA HIS A 54 -8.34 1.79 -1.91
C HIS A 54 -7.27 2.87 -1.67
N ILE A 55 -7.67 4.08 -1.25
CA ILE A 55 -6.75 5.24 -1.24
C ILE A 55 -6.37 5.76 0.14
N LEU A 56 -6.98 5.25 1.21
CA LEU A 56 -6.89 5.85 2.56
C LEU A 56 -5.46 6.17 3.00
N ASP A 57 -4.52 5.24 2.80
CA ASP A 57 -3.14 5.41 3.26
C ASP A 57 -2.15 5.86 2.16
N VAL A 58 -2.65 6.15 0.94
CA VAL A 58 -1.79 6.53 -0.21
C VAL A 58 -0.96 7.76 0.12
N GLU A 59 -1.60 8.83 0.62
CA GLU A 59 -0.90 10.09 0.89
C GLU A 59 0.17 9.92 1.97
N THR A 60 -0.16 9.21 3.05
CA THR A 60 0.75 8.93 4.18
C THR A 60 1.97 8.15 3.71
N ILE A 61 1.76 7.06 2.99
CA ILE A 61 2.87 6.21 2.50
C ILE A 61 3.69 6.98 1.45
N ALA A 62 3.05 7.64 0.49
CA ALA A 62 3.74 8.37 -0.58
C ALA A 62 4.64 9.48 -0.03
N LYS A 63 4.15 10.27 0.93
CA LYS A 63 4.95 11.35 1.55
C LYS A 63 6.12 10.81 2.36
N ARG A 64 5.92 9.72 3.10
CA ARG A 64 6.97 9.11 3.93
C ARG A 64 8.08 8.49 3.08
N THR A 65 7.73 7.75 2.03
CA THR A 65 8.71 6.96 1.25
C THR A 65 9.21 7.67 0.00
N GLY A 66 8.53 8.72 -0.46
CA GLY A 66 8.78 9.34 -1.76
C GLY A 66 8.32 8.46 -2.93
N ALA A 67 7.42 7.50 -2.70
CA ALA A 67 6.95 6.59 -3.72
C ALA A 67 6.28 7.32 -4.89
N LYS A 68 6.47 6.79 -6.10
CA LYS A 68 5.71 7.25 -7.25
C LYS A 68 4.32 6.61 -7.26
N VAL A 69 3.29 7.44 -7.25
CA VAL A 69 1.90 7.01 -7.41
C VAL A 69 1.57 6.85 -8.90
N VAL A 70 0.92 5.74 -9.26
CA VAL A 70 0.40 5.45 -10.60
C VAL A 70 -1.07 5.06 -10.47
N SER A 71 -1.95 5.74 -11.22
CA SER A 71 -3.40 5.52 -11.25
C SER A 71 -3.89 5.27 -12.66
#